data_AF-A0A923U7X1-F1
#
_entry.id   AF-A0A923U7X1-F1
#
_cell.length_a   1.000
_cell.length_b   1.000
_cell.length_c   1.000
_cell.angle_alpha   90.00
_cell.angle_beta   90.00
_cell.angle_gamma   90.00
#
_symmetry.space_group_name_H-M   'P 1'
#
loop_
_entity.id
_entity.type
_entity.pdbx_description
1 polymer ?
#
loop_
_entity_poly.entity_id
_entity_poly.type
_entity_poly.pdbx_seq_one_letter_code
_entity_poly.pdbx_strand_id
1 'polypeptide(L)'
;MTVLTDQLLARIHERAPGYDRDNVFFTEDLEELVSAGYLRALVPESFGGLGLSLQQVAHQQVRLAMAAPATALAVNMHLVWTGVAKTLHDRGDDSLDF
;
A
#
# COMPACT_ATOMS: atom_id res chain seq x y z
N MET A 1 0.54 1.40 15.12
CA MET A 1 -0.17 0.21 14.62
C MET A 1 0.34 -0.07 13.21
N THR A 2 0.68 -1.32 12.87
CA THR A 2 1.16 -1.66 11.51
C THR A 2 0.04 -2.32 10.72
N VAL A 3 -0.20 -1.83 9.50
CA VAL A 3 -1.20 -2.39 8.56
C VAL A 3 -0.68 -3.69 7.96
N LEU A 4 0.62 -3.76 7.69
CA LEU A 4 1.28 -4.96 7.17
C LEU A 4 1.81 -5.79 8.35
N THR A 5 1.00 -6.73 8.84
CA THR A 5 1.42 -7.63 9.91
C THR A 5 2.59 -8.52 9.45
N ASP A 6 3.41 -9.01 10.38
CA ASP A 6 4.53 -9.89 10.03
C ASP A 6 4.04 -11.19 9.39
N GLN A 7 2.87 -11.69 9.81
CA GLN A 7 2.26 -12.88 9.19
C GLN A 7 1.84 -12.63 7.74
N LEU A 8 1.30 -11.44 7.43
CA LEU A 8 0.99 -11.05 6.05
C LEU A 8 2.26 -10.95 5.21
N LEU A 9 3.29 -10.26 5.73
CA LEU A 9 4.57 -10.12 5.03
C LEU A 9 5.26 -11.47 4.79
N ALA A 10 5.14 -12.43 5.72
CA ALA A 10 5.67 -13.77 5.55
C ALA A 10 5.00 -14.52 4.38
N ARG A 11 3.67 -14.43 4.24
CA ARG A 11 2.94 -15.04 3.11
C ARG A 11 3.29 -14.38 1.77
N ILE A 12 3.37 -13.05 1.75
CA ILE A 12 3.82 -12.28 0.57
C ILE A 12 5.23 -12.72 0.16
N HIS A 13 6.14 -12.83 1.13
CA HIS A 13 7.53 -13.25 0.88
C HIS A 13 7.61 -14.67 0.31
N GLU A 14 6.80 -15.60 0.81
CA GLU A 14 6.76 -16.99 0.32
C GLU A 14 6.40 -17.07 -1.17
N ARG A 15 5.50 -16.19 -1.65
CA ARG A 15 5.07 -16.15 -3.05
C ARG A 15 6.01 -15.40 -3.99
N ALA A 16 6.81 -14.47 -3.45
CA ALA A 16 7.62 -13.55 -4.25
C ALA A 16 8.53 -14.23 -5.30
N PRO A 17 9.25 -15.33 -4.99
CA PRO A 17 10.07 -16.01 -6.01
C PRO A 17 9.25 -16.62 -7.15
N GLY A 18 8.01 -17.03 -6.90
CA GLY A 18 7.12 -17.59 -7.91
C GLY A 18 6.69 -16.53 -8.92
N TYR A 19 6.22 -15.38 -8.42
CA TYR A 19 5.84 -14.26 -9.29
C TYR A 19 7.00 -13.75 -10.13
N ASP A 20 8.20 -13.63 -9.55
CA ASP A 20 9.39 -13.18 -10.25
C ASP A 20 9.80 -14.15 -11.37
N ARG A 21 9.93 -15.45 -11.03
CA ARG A 21 10.32 -16.50 -11.99
C ARG A 21 9.34 -16.63 -13.15
N ASP A 22 8.05 -16.64 -12.83
CA ASP A 22 7.00 -16.94 -13.80
C ASP A 22 6.52 -15.68 -14.55
N ASN A 23 6.99 -14.50 -14.13
CA ASN A 23 6.62 -13.18 -14.67
C ASN A 23 5.09 -13.00 -14.77
N VAL A 24 4.41 -13.31 -13.68
CA VAL A 24 2.94 -13.22 -13.58
C VAL A 24 2.50 -12.10 -12.64
N PHE A 25 1.25 -11.68 -12.78
CA PHE A 25 0.67 -10.65 -11.93
C PHE A 25 0.50 -11.14 -10.48
N PHE A 26 0.78 -10.26 -9.52
CA PHE A 26 0.81 -10.49 -8.07
C PHE A 26 -0.61 -10.56 -7.45
N THR A 27 -1.53 -11.31 -8.06
CA THR A 27 -2.97 -11.27 -7.76
C THR A 27 -3.28 -11.48 -6.28
N GLU A 28 -2.72 -12.54 -5.67
CA GLU A 28 -3.00 -12.90 -4.29
C GLU A 28 -2.39 -11.90 -3.30
N ASP A 29 -1.24 -11.31 -3.65
CA ASP A 29 -0.66 -10.23 -2.85
C ASP A 29 -1.54 -8.99 -2.91
N LEU A 30 -2.06 -8.62 -4.09
CA LEU A 30 -2.96 -7.48 -4.25
C LEU A 30 -4.22 -7.65 -3.40
N GLU A 31 -4.85 -8.82 -3.44
CA GLU A 31 -6.05 -9.14 -2.65
C GLU A 31 -5.80 -9.03 -1.14
N GLU A 32 -4.67 -9.55 -0.66
CA GLU A 32 -4.32 -9.44 0.76
C GLU A 32 -4.00 -8.00 1.17
N LEU A 33 -3.35 -7.20 0.31
CA LEU A 33 -3.08 -5.77 0.56
C LEU A 33 -4.37 -4.93 0.57
N VAL A 34 -5.33 -5.24 -0.31
CA VAL A 34 -6.67 -4.63 -0.29
C VAL A 34 -7.39 -4.96 1.01
N SER A 35 -7.39 -6.25 1.39
CA SER A 35 -8.06 -6.75 2.60
C SER A 35 -7.48 -6.15 3.88
N ALA A 36 -6.16 -5.94 3.92
CA ALA A 36 -5.49 -5.24 5.02
C ALA A 36 -5.80 -3.73 5.07
N GLY A 37 -6.40 -3.16 4.01
CA GLY A 37 -6.63 -1.72 3.89
C GLY A 37 -5.38 -0.93 3.51
N TYR A 38 -4.28 -1.60 3.12
CA TYR A 38 -3.02 -0.94 2.80
C TYR A 38 -3.14 0.04 1.64
N LEU A 39 -3.93 -0.29 0.62
CA LEU A 39 -4.17 0.61 -0.52
C LEU A 39 -4.99 1.85 -0.12
N ARG A 40 -5.65 1.86 1.04
CA ARG A 40 -6.36 3.03 1.57
C ARG A 40 -5.62 3.66 2.75
N ALA A 41 -4.34 3.33 2.93
CA ALA A 41 -3.55 3.79 4.07
C ALA A 41 -3.49 5.32 4.17
N LEU A 42 -3.31 6.02 3.04
CA LEU A 42 -3.28 7.48 2.98
C LEU A 42 -4.67 8.12 2.89
N VAL A 43 -5.73 7.37 2.65
CA VAL A 43 -7.07 7.95 2.51
C VAL A 43 -7.55 8.43 3.89
N PRO A 44 -8.07 9.67 4.05
CA PRO A 44 -8.66 10.15 5.29
C PRO A 44 -9.72 9.20 5.87
N GLU A 45 -9.85 9.14 7.19
CA GLU A 45 -10.86 8.30 7.86
C GLU A 45 -12.29 8.71 7.48
N SER A 46 -12.53 10.01 7.24
CA SER A 46 -13.80 10.55 6.75
C SER A 46 -14.22 9.98 5.39
N PHE A 47 -13.25 9.53 4.58
CA PHE A 47 -13.48 8.86 3.30
C PHE A 47 -13.30 7.34 3.40
N GLY A 48 -13.30 6.79 4.62
CA GLY A 48 -13.22 5.35 4.88
C GLY A 48 -11.83 4.74 4.69
N GLY A 49 -10.77 5.56 4.80
CA GLY A 49 -9.39 5.11 4.81
C GLY A 49 -8.79 4.95 6.22
N LEU A 50 -7.47 4.86 6.30
CA LEU A 50 -6.73 4.70 7.56
C LEU A 50 -6.05 5.99 8.05
N GLY A 51 -6.10 7.07 7.27
CA GLY A 51 -5.60 8.40 7.65
C GLY A 51 -4.10 8.46 7.98
N LEU A 52 -3.30 7.49 7.56
CA LEU A 52 -1.87 7.43 7.91
C LEU A 52 -1.11 8.60 7.29
N SER A 53 -0.04 9.00 7.98
CA SER A 53 0.89 10.01 7.46
C SER A 53 1.79 9.42 6.36
N LEU A 54 2.36 10.30 5.53
CA LEU A 54 3.34 9.90 4.52
C LEU A 54 4.51 9.13 5.13
N GLN A 55 5.00 9.54 6.31
CA GLN A 55 6.08 8.85 7.02
C GLN A 55 5.67 7.42 7.42
N GLN A 56 4.46 7.24 7.93
CA GLN A 56 3.95 5.93 8.33
C GLN A 56 3.80 5.00 7.12
N VAL A 57 3.25 5.50 6.01
CA VAL A 57 3.10 4.71 4.77
C VAL A 57 4.45 4.40 4.14
N ALA A 58 5.40 5.35 4.12
CA ALA A 58 6.75 5.08 3.65
C ALA A 58 7.43 3.96 4.46
N HIS A 59 7.23 3.93 5.78
CA HIS A 59 7.74 2.84 6.62
C HIS A 59 7.09 1.48 6.27
N GLN A 60 5.77 1.44 6.02
CA GLN A 60 5.12 0.21 5.55
C GLN A 60 5.65 -0.22 4.17
N GLN A 61 5.86 0.72 3.26
CA GLN A 61 6.37 0.45 1.92
C GLN A 61 7.78 -0.13 1.94
N VAL A 62 8.65 0.34 2.85
CA VAL A 62 9.96 -0.29 3.08
C VAL A 62 9.80 -1.72 3.57
N ARG A 63 8.91 -1.98 4.52
CA ARG A 63 8.66 -3.34 5.01
C ARG A 63 8.12 -4.28 3.92
N LEU A 64 7.22 -3.80 3.07
CA LEU A 64 6.73 -4.55 1.92
C LEU A 64 7.86 -4.83 0.92
N ALA A 65 8.70 -3.83 0.62
CA ALA A 65 9.83 -3.98 -0.30
C ALA A 65 10.87 -4.99 0.20
N MET A 66 11.10 -5.08 1.52
CA MET A 66 11.98 -6.10 2.10
C MET A 66 11.41 -7.52 1.96
N ALA A 67 10.09 -7.67 1.94
CA ALA A 67 9.44 -8.97 1.76
C ALA A 67 9.31 -9.36 0.27
N ALA A 68 8.86 -8.44 -0.57
CA ALA A 68 8.64 -8.66 -2.01
C ALA A 68 8.84 -7.35 -2.81
N PRO A 69 10.03 -7.13 -3.39
CA PRO A 69 10.35 -5.91 -4.13
C PRO A 69 9.41 -5.65 -5.32
N ALA A 70 9.06 -6.69 -6.09
CA ALA A 70 8.17 -6.57 -7.26
C ALA A 70 6.76 -6.14 -6.85
N THR A 71 6.19 -6.76 -5.81
CA THR A 71 4.89 -6.38 -5.23
C THR A 71 4.90 -4.94 -4.72
N ALA A 72 5.95 -4.53 -3.99
CA ALA A 72 6.09 -3.16 -3.51
C ALA A 72 6.15 -2.15 -4.67
N LEU A 73 6.91 -2.46 -5.72
CA LEU A 73 6.99 -1.63 -6.92
C LEU A 73 5.62 -1.50 -7.60
N ALA A 74 4.89 -2.61 -7.73
CA ALA A 74 3.63 -2.65 -8.45
C ALA A 74 2.54 -1.79 -7.81
N VAL A 75 2.54 -1.63 -6.48
CA VAL A 75 1.58 -0.75 -5.77
C VAL A 75 2.08 0.69 -5.59
N ASN A 76 3.31 1.01 -5.99
CA ASN A 76 3.94 2.30 -5.70
C ASN A 76 3.15 3.48 -6.30
N MET A 77 2.76 3.39 -7.58
CA MET A 77 2.03 4.46 -8.26
C MET A 77 0.66 4.76 -7.63
N HIS A 78 0.02 3.73 -7.05
CA HIS A 78 -1.21 3.91 -6.29
C HIS A 78 -0.98 4.74 -5.01
N LEU A 79 0.12 4.48 -4.30
CA LEU A 79 0.50 5.25 -3.11
C LEU A 79 0.90 6.70 -3.47
N VAL A 80 1.53 6.91 -4.63
CA VAL A 80 1.85 8.26 -5.13
C VAL A 80 0.57 9.07 -5.31
N TRP A 81 -0.42 8.54 -6.03
CA TRP A 81 -1.66 9.27 -6.31
C TRP A 81 -2.52 9.51 -5.07
N THR A 82 -2.64 8.51 -4.19
CA THR A 82 -3.33 8.70 -2.91
C THR A 82 -2.59 9.70 -2.00
N GLY A 83 -1.26 9.77 -2.08
CA GLY A 83 -0.46 10.78 -1.39
C GLY A 83 -0.66 12.19 -1.90
N VAL A 84 -0.80 12.37 -3.22
CA VAL A 84 -1.15 13.66 -3.84
C VAL A 84 -2.52 14.11 -3.34
N ALA A 85 -3.54 13.26 -3.42
CA ALA A 85 -4.89 13.57 -2.95
C ALA A 85 -4.90 13.96 -1.46
N LYS A 86 -4.26 13.17 -0.60
CA LYS A 86 -4.12 13.53 0.82
C LYS A 86 -3.43 14.88 1.01
N THR A 87 -2.35 15.16 0.28
CA THR A 87 -1.59 16.41 0.44
C THR A 87 -2.42 17.63 0.05
N LEU A 88 -3.26 17.52 -1.00
CA LEU A 88 -4.18 18.59 -1.38
C LEU A 88 -5.26 18.78 -0.32
N HIS A 89 -5.92 17.71 0.09
CA HIS A 89 -6.96 17.75 1.12
C HIS A 89 -6.46 18.34 2.45
N ASP A 90 -5.29 17.92 2.92
CA ASP A 90 -4.67 18.45 4.15
C ASP A 90 -4.33 19.95 4.07
N ARG A 91 -4.26 20.50 2.85
CA ARG A 91 -4.02 21.92 2.57
C ARG A 91 -5.30 22.71 2.26
N GLY A 92 -6.47 22.07 2.37
CA GLY A 92 -7.76 22.69 2.11
C GLY A 92 -8.14 22.78 0.63
N ASP A 93 -7.48 22.01 -0.24
CA ASP A 93 -7.87 21.84 -1.65
C ASP A 93 -8.66 20.54 -1.79
N ASP A 94 -9.97 20.66 -2.02
CA ASP A 94 -10.95 19.58 -2.11
C ASP A 94 -11.16 19.07 -3.56
N SER A 95 -10.34 19.51 -4.51
CA SER A 95 -10.51 19.17 -5.94
C SER A 95 -10.41 17.69 -6.29
N LEU A 96 -9.85 16.86 -5.40
CA LEU A 96 -9.71 15.41 -5.55
C LEU A 96 -10.56 14.60 -4.53
N ASP A 97 -11.44 15.26 -3.77
CA ASP A 97 -12.39 14.58 -2.88
C ASP A 97 -13.52 13.91 -3.69
N PHE A 98 -14.18 12.89 -3.12
CA PHE A 98 -15.25 12.11 -3.77
C PHE A 98 -16.40 11.73 -2.83
#